data_AF-A0A7S0JXC7-F1
#
_entry.id   AF-A0A7S0JXC7-F1
#
_cell.length_a   1.000
_cell.length_b   1.000
_cell.length_c   1.000
_cell.angle_alpha   90.00
_cell.angle_beta   90.00
_cell.angle_gamma   90.00
#
_symmetry.space_group_name_H-M   'P 1'
#
loop_
_entity.id
_entity.type
_entity.pdbx_description
1 polymer ?
#
loop_
_entity_poly.entity_id
_entity_poly.type
_entity_poly.pdbx_seq_one_letter_code
_entity_poly.pdbx_strand_id
1 'polypeptide(L)'
;FEADAMALLTVRSVRDVSPSVPVILQLLRQDSMDRNVWANADLVVCRQSLKMSVLAMSTLFPGVSTLLANLVSSFSDREAERFIAGAAADYRPGQPVDDETESFVEERGFGPSAPRWANWSPDEKMAGLVAARHEARIRAKAWRVEYAHSMG
;
A
#
# COMPACT_ATOMS: atom_id res chain seq x y z
N PHE A 1 19.09 4.21 -12.91
CA PHE A 1 19.06 4.57 -14.34
C PHE A 1 18.96 3.33 -15.19
N GLU A 2 19.87 2.35 -15.00
CA GLU A 2 19.86 1.09 -15.73
C GLU A 2 18.53 0.33 -15.66
N ALA A 3 17.94 0.19 -14.46
CA ALA A 3 16.64 -0.44 -14.29
C ALA A 3 15.49 0.26 -15.06
N ASP A 4 15.46 1.60 -15.04
CA ASP A 4 14.45 2.39 -15.76
C ASP A 4 14.65 2.28 -17.28
N ALA A 5 15.90 2.28 -17.75
CA ALA A 5 16.24 2.12 -19.16
C ALA A 5 15.78 0.75 -19.68
N MET A 6 16.04 -0.32 -18.92
CA MET A 6 15.56 -1.66 -19.25
C MET A 6 14.03 -1.70 -19.32
N ALA A 7 13.34 -1.13 -18.34
CA ALA A 7 11.88 -1.09 -18.33
C ALA A 7 11.32 -0.35 -19.56
N LEU A 8 11.90 0.79 -19.93
CA LEU A 8 11.52 1.55 -21.14
C LEU A 8 11.73 0.74 -22.43
N LEU A 9 12.87 0.06 -22.56
CA LEU A 9 13.16 -0.80 -23.72
C LEU A 9 12.18 -1.98 -23.80
N THR A 10 11.85 -2.60 -22.67
CA THR A 10 10.87 -3.70 -22.62
C THR A 10 9.48 -3.23 -23.03
N VAL A 11 9.02 -2.07 -22.56
CA VAL A 11 7.75 -1.50 -22.99
C VAL A 11 7.74 -1.25 -24.49
N ARG A 12 8.84 -0.69 -25.03
CA ARG A 12 8.96 -0.46 -26.46
C ARG A 12 8.86 -1.75 -27.26
N SER A 13 9.58 -2.80 -26.84
CA SER A 13 9.52 -4.09 -27.54
C SER A 13 8.11 -4.72 -27.48
N VAL A 14 7.40 -4.57 -26.36
CA VAL A 14 6.01 -5.05 -26.25
C VAL A 14 5.09 -4.27 -27.18
N ARG A 15 5.25 -2.95 -27.26
CA ARG A 15 4.45 -2.10 -28.15
C ARG A 15 4.68 -2.38 -29.62
N ASP A 16 5.91 -2.68 -30.02
CA ASP A 16 6.24 -3.02 -31.40
C ASP A 16 5.60 -4.36 -31.81
N VAL A 17 5.44 -5.31 -30.88
CA VAL A 17 4.82 -6.62 -31.13
C VAL A 17 3.30 -6.60 -31.01
N SER A 18 2.75 -5.83 -30.06
CA SER A 18 1.33 -5.85 -29.72
C SER A 18 0.85 -4.45 -29.30
N PRO A 19 0.51 -3.58 -30.26
CA PRO A 19 0.13 -2.20 -29.97
C PRO A 19 -1.19 -2.08 -29.21
N SER A 20 -2.10 -3.05 -29.34
CA SER A 20 -3.42 -3.02 -28.71
C SER A 20 -3.43 -3.40 -27.23
N VAL A 21 -2.33 -3.93 -26.70
CA VAL A 21 -2.25 -4.36 -25.30
C VAL A 21 -1.94 -3.15 -24.42
N PRO A 22 -2.71 -2.92 -23.33
CA PRO A 22 -2.41 -1.83 -22.41
C PRO A 22 -1.13 -2.14 -21.62
N VAL A 23 -0.19 -1.20 -21.61
CA VAL A 23 1.11 -1.35 -20.93
C VAL A 23 1.26 -0.31 -19.83
N ILE A 24 1.49 -0.81 -18.61
CA ILE A 24 1.75 0.00 -17.42
C ILE A 24 3.26 -0.04 -17.15
N LEU A 25 3.88 1.14 -17.07
CA LEU A 25 5.30 1.29 -16.81
C LEU A 25 5.54 1.83 -15.39
N GLN A 26 6.42 1.17 -14.64
CA GLN A 26 6.92 1.68 -13.38
C GLN A 26 8.33 2.24 -13.56
N LEU A 27 8.51 3.51 -13.19
CA LEU A 27 9.81 4.18 -13.17
C LEU A 27 10.26 4.44 -11.74
N LEU A 28 11.55 4.30 -11.46
CA LEU A 28 12.12 4.59 -10.16
C LEU A 28 12.39 6.08 -10.00
N ARG A 29 13.02 6.72 -10.98
CA ARG A 29 13.45 8.12 -10.92
C ARG A 29 12.51 9.04 -11.69
N GLN A 30 12.43 10.29 -11.23
CA GLN A 30 11.66 11.33 -11.90
C GLN A 30 12.33 11.79 -13.20
N ASP A 31 13.67 11.86 -13.23
CA ASP A 31 14.45 12.21 -14.43
C ASP A 31 14.20 11.28 -15.63
N SER A 32 13.71 10.07 -15.36
CA SER A 32 13.38 9.08 -16.38
C SER A 32 12.01 9.32 -17.03
N MET A 33 11.14 10.16 -16.43
CA MET A 33 9.81 10.45 -16.97
C MET A 33 9.86 11.13 -18.34
N ASP A 34 10.81 12.03 -18.57
CA ASP A 34 10.91 12.75 -19.85
C ASP A 34 11.19 11.80 -21.01
N ARG A 35 11.85 10.66 -20.73
CA ARG A 35 12.18 9.62 -21.70
C ARG A 35 11.03 8.66 -21.97
N ASN A 36 9.96 8.70 -21.17
CA ASN A 36 8.79 7.84 -21.37
C ASN A 36 8.02 8.14 -22.66
N VAL A 37 8.05 9.39 -23.14
CA VAL A 37 7.38 9.78 -24.40
C VAL A 37 7.80 8.86 -25.55
N TRP A 38 9.04 8.35 -25.53
CA TRP A 38 9.55 7.41 -26.51
C TRP A 38 8.98 5.98 -26.39
N ALA A 39 8.74 5.50 -25.17
CA ALA A 39 8.26 4.14 -24.90
C ALA A 39 6.74 3.98 -25.18
N ASN A 40 5.99 5.09 -25.17
CA ASN A 40 4.55 5.11 -25.45
C ASN A 40 3.73 4.17 -24.54
N ALA A 41 4.04 4.16 -23.24
CA ALA A 41 3.24 3.47 -22.23
C ALA A 41 1.89 4.17 -22.02
N ASP A 42 0.81 3.42 -21.74
CA ASP A 42 -0.52 4.01 -21.47
C ASP A 42 -0.58 4.67 -20.10
N LEU A 43 0.04 4.05 -19.11
CA LEU A 43 0.07 4.52 -17.73
C LEU A 43 1.49 4.43 -17.19
N VAL A 44 1.94 5.51 -16.56
CA VAL A 44 3.28 5.57 -15.96
C VAL A 44 3.20 5.94 -14.49
N VAL A 45 3.84 5.11 -13.67
CA VAL A 45 3.93 5.29 -12.23
C VAL A 45 5.39 5.58 -11.87
N CYS A 46 5.69 6.82 -11.49
CA CYS A 46 7.00 7.18 -10.96
C CYS A 46 7.02 6.99 -9.43
N ARG A 47 7.81 6.02 -8.97
CA ARG A 47 7.95 5.67 -7.55
C ARG A 47 8.49 6.84 -6.73
N GLN A 48 9.52 7.54 -7.20
CA GLN A 48 10.10 8.66 -6.45
C GLN A 48 9.09 9.80 -6.27
N SER A 49 8.40 10.19 -7.34
CA SER A 49 7.38 11.25 -7.27
C SER A 49 6.26 10.86 -6.32
N LEU A 50 5.74 9.63 -6.44
CA LEU A 50 4.66 9.16 -5.58
C LEU A 50 5.08 9.08 -4.11
N LYS A 51 6.29 8.56 -3.84
CA LYS A 51 6.87 8.53 -2.48
C LYS A 51 6.95 9.93 -1.88
N MET A 52 7.50 10.89 -2.62
CA MET A 52 7.66 12.25 -2.13
C MET A 52 6.31 12.95 -1.92
N SER A 53 5.34 12.75 -2.81
CA SER A 53 3.99 13.31 -2.65
C SER A 53 3.29 12.77 -1.40
N VAL A 54 3.40 11.45 -1.15
CA VAL A 54 2.82 10.84 0.06
C VAL A 54 3.49 11.39 1.32
N LEU A 55 4.83 11.49 1.33
CA LEU A 55 5.56 12.06 2.46
C LEU A 55 5.18 13.52 2.72
N ALA A 56 5.07 14.33 1.67
CA ALA A 56 4.63 15.72 1.78
C ALA A 56 3.23 15.82 2.38
N MET A 57 2.28 15.01 1.91
CA MET A 57 0.92 14.99 2.44
C MET A 57 0.85 14.55 3.91
N SER A 58 1.71 13.62 4.33
CA SER A 58 1.80 13.19 5.73
C SER A 58 2.25 14.32 6.68
N THR A 59 2.93 15.36 6.19
CA THR A 59 3.27 16.55 7.02
C THR A 59 2.07 17.46 7.27
N LEU A 60 1.11 17.49 6.35
CA LEU A 60 -0.11 18.29 6.47
C LEU A 60 -1.19 17.53 7.25
N PHE A 61 -1.28 16.23 7.03
CA PHE A 61 -2.33 15.37 7.59
C PHE A 61 -1.71 14.07 8.13
N PRO A 62 -1.63 13.89 9.45
CA PRO A 62 -1.07 12.68 10.02
C PRO A 62 -1.92 11.46 9.62
N GLY A 63 -1.27 10.39 9.21
CA GLY A 63 -1.92 9.13 8.83
C GLY A 63 -2.35 9.02 7.36
N VAL A 64 -2.14 10.04 6.52
CA VAL A 64 -2.47 9.96 5.08
C VAL A 64 -1.68 8.88 4.35
N SER A 65 -0.40 8.67 4.67
CA SER A 65 0.39 7.58 4.08
C SER A 65 -0.23 6.20 4.34
N THR A 66 -0.71 5.96 5.56
CA THR A 66 -1.35 4.69 5.95
C THR A 66 -2.73 4.55 5.30
N LEU A 67 -3.49 5.64 5.25
CA LEU A 67 -4.77 5.66 4.53
C LEU A 67 -4.58 5.32 3.04
N LEU A 68 -3.63 5.97 2.37
CA LEU A 68 -3.33 5.70 0.96
C LEU A 68 -2.82 4.28 0.74
N ALA A 69 -1.93 3.79 1.60
CA ALA A 69 -1.46 2.40 1.54
C ALA A 69 -2.63 1.42 1.67
N ASN A 70 -3.51 1.62 2.65
CA ASN A 70 -4.69 0.78 2.85
C ASN A 70 -5.65 0.85 1.66
N LEU A 71 -5.86 2.02 1.07
CA LEU A 71 -6.73 2.16 -0.11
C LEU A 71 -6.15 1.44 -1.33
N VAL A 72 -4.85 1.59 -1.59
CA VAL A 72 -4.18 0.94 -2.72
C VAL A 72 -4.15 -0.59 -2.53
N SER A 73 -3.88 -1.05 -1.31
CA SER A 73 -3.87 -2.49 -0.98
C SER A 73 -5.26 -3.12 -0.86
N SER A 74 -6.29 -2.34 -0.54
CA SER A 74 -7.68 -2.83 -0.41
C SER A 74 -8.29 -3.33 -1.72
N PHE A 75 -7.64 -3.12 -2.87
CA PHE A 75 -8.08 -3.68 -4.15
C PHE A 75 -7.49 -5.07 -4.45
N SER A 76 -6.65 -5.62 -3.58
CA SER A 76 -6.08 -6.98 -3.68
C SER A 76 -6.48 -7.82 -2.46
N ASP A 77 -7.77 -8.16 -2.36
CA ASP A 77 -8.29 -9.05 -1.29
C ASP A 77 -7.50 -10.37 -1.18
N ARG A 78 -6.82 -10.80 -2.25
CA ARG A 78 -6.06 -12.06 -2.32
C ARG A 78 -4.65 -12.00 -1.74
N GLU A 79 -4.01 -10.84 -1.67
CA GLU A 79 -2.64 -10.71 -1.13
C GLU A 79 -2.63 -10.39 0.37
N ALA A 80 -3.63 -9.65 0.86
CA ALA A 80 -3.80 -9.40 2.29
C ALA A 80 -4.02 -10.70 3.08
N GLU A 81 -4.81 -11.63 2.54
CA GLU A 81 -5.02 -12.96 3.13
C GLU A 81 -3.72 -13.78 3.19
N ARG A 82 -2.86 -13.70 2.16
CA ARG A 82 -1.58 -14.42 2.12
C ARG A 82 -0.53 -13.83 3.05
N PHE A 83 -0.49 -12.50 3.18
CA PHE A 83 0.42 -11.83 4.12
C PHE A 83 0.04 -12.12 5.58
N ILE A 84 -1.27 -12.08 5.89
CA ILE A 84 -1.78 -12.41 7.23
C ILE A 84 -1.58 -13.90 7.53
N ALA A 85 -1.84 -14.79 6.56
CA ALA A 85 -1.62 -16.22 6.73
C ALA A 85 -0.13 -16.60 6.87
N GLY A 86 0.76 -15.93 6.12
CA GLY A 86 2.21 -16.14 6.24
C GLY A 86 2.79 -15.59 7.54
N ALA A 87 2.42 -14.37 7.93
CA ALA A 87 2.84 -13.77 9.21
C ALA A 87 2.30 -14.54 10.43
N ALA A 88 1.13 -15.17 10.31
CA ALA A 88 0.59 -16.05 11.35
C ALA A 88 1.25 -17.44 11.38
N ALA A 89 1.77 -17.93 10.25
CA ALA A 89 2.45 -19.22 10.15
C ALA A 89 3.88 -19.18 10.70
N ASP A 90 4.59 -18.05 10.50
CA ASP A 90 5.99 -17.89 10.92
C ASP A 90 6.14 -17.33 12.35
N TYR A 91 5.05 -16.90 13.00
CA TYR A 91 5.10 -16.40 14.37
C TYR A 91 5.22 -17.54 15.39
N ARG A 92 6.44 -17.79 15.88
CA ARG A 92 6.70 -18.63 17.06
C ARG A 92 6.99 -17.75 18.28
N PRO A 93 6.18 -17.80 19.34
CA PRO A 93 6.44 -17.03 20.54
C PRO A 93 7.76 -17.50 21.18
N GLY A 94 8.74 -16.59 21.29
CA GLY A 94 10.00 -16.82 22.01
C GLY A 94 11.25 -17.09 21.17
N GLN A 95 11.22 -16.94 19.84
CA GLN A 95 12.48 -16.88 19.09
C GLN A 95 13.16 -15.51 19.29
N PRO A 96 14.48 -15.48 19.54
CA PRO A 96 15.23 -14.23 19.45
C PRO A 96 15.11 -13.72 18.02
N VAL A 97 14.76 -12.45 17.90
CA VAL A 97 14.69 -11.74 16.62
C VAL A 97 16.13 -11.54 16.17
N ASP A 98 16.52 -12.16 15.06
CA ASP A 98 17.85 -11.96 14.49
C ASP A 98 18.01 -10.47 14.13
N ASP A 99 19.18 -9.89 14.42
CA ASP A 99 19.53 -8.46 14.29
C ASP A 99 19.18 -7.83 12.93
N GLU A 100 18.99 -8.64 11.86
CA GLU A 100 18.59 -8.13 10.55
C GLU A 100 17.13 -7.63 10.51
N THR A 101 16.27 -8.13 11.42
CA THR A 101 14.85 -7.77 11.47
C THR A 101 14.58 -6.48 12.24
N GLU A 102 15.49 -6.05 13.13
CA GLU A 102 15.37 -4.78 13.86
C GLU A 102 15.48 -3.57 12.92
N SER A 103 16.28 -3.67 11.86
CA SER A 103 16.43 -2.58 10.88
C SER A 103 15.13 -2.21 10.15
N PHE A 104 14.20 -3.16 10.03
CA PHE A 104 12.92 -2.96 9.32
C PHE A 104 11.81 -2.42 10.23
N VAL A 105 11.92 -2.63 11.54
CA VAL A 105 10.92 -2.18 12.54
C VAL A 105 11.30 -0.82 13.12
N GLU A 106 12.59 -0.55 13.31
CA GLU A 106 13.08 0.72 13.87
C GLU A 106 12.88 1.91 12.90
N GLU A 107 12.94 1.67 11.59
CA GLU A 107 12.69 2.71 10.56
C GLU A 107 11.25 3.27 10.54
N ARG A 108 10.28 2.61 11.21
CA ARG A 108 8.87 3.04 11.25
C ARG A 108 8.39 3.63 12.57
N GLY A 109 9.26 3.86 13.55
CA GLY A 109 8.92 4.60 14.76
C GLY A 109 7.82 3.96 15.62
N PHE A 110 7.70 2.63 15.61
CA PHE A 110 6.88 1.94 16.60
C PHE A 110 7.69 1.78 17.89
N GLY A 111 7.46 2.67 18.85
CA GLY A 111 8.03 2.56 20.18
C GLY A 111 7.64 1.23 20.89
N PRO A 112 8.34 0.86 21.98
CA PRO A 112 8.29 -0.47 22.58
C PRO A 112 6.99 -0.84 23.31
N SER A 113 5.93 -0.03 23.22
CA SER A 113 4.62 -0.41 23.74
C SER A 113 3.86 -1.21 22.69
N ALA A 114 3.91 -2.54 22.80
CA ALA A 114 3.04 -3.41 22.04
C ALA A 114 1.59 -2.91 22.13
N PRO A 115 0.89 -2.69 21.01
CA PRO A 115 -0.45 -2.16 21.04
C PRO A 115 -1.37 -3.16 21.76
N ARG A 116 -2.35 -2.65 22.52
CA ARG A 116 -3.19 -3.42 23.46
C ARG A 116 -3.87 -4.68 22.86
N TRP A 117 -4.04 -4.72 21.54
CA TRP A 117 -4.59 -5.87 20.80
C TRP A 117 -3.59 -7.03 20.59
N ALA A 118 -2.30 -6.83 20.87
CA ALA A 118 -1.27 -7.86 20.77
C ALA A 118 -1.56 -9.04 21.72
N ASN A 119 -2.13 -8.76 22.89
CA ASN A 119 -2.42 -9.73 23.94
C ASN A 119 -3.81 -10.40 23.82
N TRP A 120 -4.57 -10.10 22.77
CA TRP A 120 -5.89 -10.71 22.58
C TRP A 120 -5.77 -12.15 22.11
N SER A 121 -6.64 -13.01 22.63
CA SER A 121 -6.83 -14.37 22.12
C SER A 121 -7.28 -14.34 20.65
N PRO A 122 -7.08 -15.41 19.87
CA PRO A 122 -7.48 -15.45 18.46
C PRO A 122 -8.96 -15.12 18.23
N ASP A 123 -9.84 -15.56 19.14
CA ASP A 123 -11.27 -15.30 19.08
C ASP A 123 -11.60 -13.84 19.40
N GLU A 124 -10.88 -13.21 20.33
CA GLU A 124 -11.01 -11.78 20.64
C GLU A 124 -10.49 -10.89 19.50
N LYS A 125 -9.43 -11.32 18.81
CA LYS A 125 -8.92 -10.64 17.60
C LYS A 125 -9.96 -10.67 16.48
N MET A 126 -10.57 -11.83 16.25
CA MET A 126 -11.64 -11.98 15.26
C MET A 126 -12.89 -11.19 15.64
N ALA A 127 -13.31 -11.24 16.91
CA ALA A 127 -14.46 -10.46 17.40
C ALA A 127 -14.21 -8.95 17.28
N GLY A 128 -13.00 -8.48 17.62
CA GLY A 128 -12.60 -7.09 17.49
C GLY A 128 -12.56 -6.60 16.04
N LEU A 129 -12.05 -7.42 15.11
CA LEU A 129 -12.07 -7.14 13.67
C LEU A 129 -13.49 -7.08 13.12
N VAL A 130 -14.37 -7.99 13.54
CA VAL A 130 -15.79 -7.99 13.12
C VAL A 130 -16.54 -6.79 13.69
N ALA A 131 -16.31 -6.44 14.96
CA ALA A 131 -16.89 -5.27 15.60
C ALA A 131 -16.44 -3.96 14.92
N ALA A 132 -15.13 -3.81 14.67
CA ALA A 132 -14.57 -2.66 13.96
C ALA A 132 -15.11 -2.55 12.52
N ARG A 133 -15.27 -3.68 11.83
CA ARG A 133 -15.90 -3.75 10.49
C ARG A 133 -17.37 -3.33 10.53
N HIS A 134 -18.10 -3.74 11.57
CA HIS A 134 -19.52 -3.39 11.73
C HIS A 134 -19.70 -1.90 12.04
N GLU A 135 -18.88 -1.34 12.94
CA GLU A 135 -18.89 0.09 13.25
C GLU A 135 -18.50 0.96 12.05
N ALA A 136 -17.47 0.57 11.30
CA ALA A 136 -17.07 1.28 10.09
C ALA A 136 -18.20 1.28 9.03
N ARG A 137 -18.91 0.16 8.90
CA ARG A 137 -20.05 0.02 7.98
C ARG A 137 -21.27 0.81 8.43
N ILE A 138 -21.52 0.94 9.74
CA ILE A 138 -22.56 1.83 10.28
C ILE A 138 -22.19 3.29 10.03
N ARG A 139 -20.96 3.71 10.33
CA ARG A 139 -20.51 5.08 10.10
C ARG A 139 -20.53 5.48 8.62
N ALA A 140 -20.10 4.58 7.73
CA ALA A 140 -20.16 4.84 6.28
C ALA A 140 -21.61 5.01 5.77
N LYS A 141 -22.58 4.28 6.35
CA LYS A 141 -24.00 4.46 6.04
C LYS A 141 -24.54 5.78 6.62
N ALA A 142 -24.18 6.13 7.85
CA ALA A 142 -24.58 7.38 8.47
C ALA A 142 -24.06 8.59 7.68
N TRP A 143 -22.79 8.56 7.28
CA TRP A 143 -22.18 9.61 6.45
C TRP A 143 -22.89 9.78 5.10
N ARG A 144 -23.31 8.67 4.47
CA ARG A 144 -24.03 8.70 3.19
C ARG A 144 -25.44 9.31 3.32
N VAL A 145 -26.08 9.18 4.49
CA VAL A 145 -27.38 9.80 4.79
C VAL A 145 -27.25 11.30 5.08
N GLU A 146 -26.24 11.70 5.86
CA GLU A 146 -25.95 13.11 6.14
C GLU A 146 -25.57 13.88 4.86
N TYR A 147 -24.78 13.28 3.98
CA TYR A 147 -24.41 13.89 2.70
C TYR A 147 -25.61 14.05 1.74
N ALA A 148 -26.58 13.13 1.79
CA ALA A 148 -27.79 13.20 0.97
C ALA A 148 -28.76 14.30 1.45
N HIS A 149 -28.79 14.60 2.75
CA HIS A 149 -29.58 15.70 3.32
C HIS A 149 -28.95 17.08 3.16
N SER A 150 -27.63 17.16 2.90
CA SER A 150 -26.92 18.43 2.69
C SER A 150 -26.98 18.94 1.22
N MET A 151 -27.53 18.16 0.28
CA MET A 151 -27.57 18.48 -1.15
C MET A 151 -29.00 18.54 -1.75
N GLY A 152 -30.04 18.55 -0.90
CA GLY A 152 -31.43 18.82 -1.28
C GLY A 152 -31.97 20.03 -0.55
#